data_AF-A0A4R3IV77-F1
#
_entry.id   AF-A0A4R3IV77-F1
#
_cell.length_a   1.000
_cell.length_b   1.000
_cell.length_c   1.000
_cell.angle_alpha   90.00
_cell.angle_beta   90.00
_cell.angle_gamma   90.00
#
_symmetry.space_group_name_H-M   'P 1'
#
loop_
_entity.id
_entity.type
_entity.pdbx_description
1 polymer ?
#
loop_
_entity_poly.entity_id
_entity_poly.type
_entity_poly.pdbx_seq_one_letter_code
_entity_poly.pdbx_strand_id
1 'polypeptide(L)'
;MNIPEWTKPGIYGAIVGAVAISILGFTWGGWTTSSNAEEMAQSFADGEVTMAMVPVCMDLSAADPERLTKLATVRDATGYGRSKAMMDTGWATLPGADAPDRDLAEACFKGLELDAS
;
A
#
# COMPACT_ATOMS: atom_id res chain seq x y z
N MET A 1 -49.35 15.31 20.41
CA MET A 1 -49.07 14.84 19.05
C MET A 1 -49.35 13.34 19.02
N ASN A 2 -50.42 12.89 18.38
CA ASN A 2 -50.79 11.47 18.33
C ASN A 2 -50.06 10.81 17.15
N ILE A 3 -49.07 9.97 17.45
CA ILE A 3 -48.38 9.19 16.42
C ILE A 3 -49.32 8.04 16.01
N PRO A 4 -49.68 7.91 14.73
CA PRO A 4 -50.62 6.88 14.28
C PRO A 4 -50.06 5.48 14.50
N GLU A 5 -50.91 4.52 14.83
CA GLU A 5 -50.56 3.12 15.14
C GLU A 5 -49.80 2.39 14.02
N TRP A 6 -50.02 2.81 12.76
CA TRP A 6 -49.28 2.34 11.58
C TRP A 6 -47.79 2.72 11.56
N THR A 7 -47.36 3.65 12.42
CA THR A 7 -45.95 4.08 12.48
C THR A 7 -45.04 2.96 13.01
N LYS A 8 -45.53 2.11 13.93
CA LYS A 8 -44.77 0.98 14.47
C LYS A 8 -44.31 0.00 13.36
N PRO A 9 -45.21 -0.60 12.57
CA PRO A 9 -44.80 -1.49 11.49
C PRO A 9 -44.00 -0.78 10.38
N GLY A 10 -44.28 0.50 10.11
CA GLY A 10 -43.51 1.30 9.15
C GLY A 10 -42.03 1.44 9.52
N ILE A 11 -41.72 1.66 10.81
CA ILE A 11 -40.33 1.75 11.30
C ILE A 11 -39.60 0.41 11.12
N TYR A 12 -40.24 -0.71 11.46
CA TYR A 12 -39.63 -2.03 11.26
C TYR A 12 -39.35 -2.33 9.79
N GLY A 13 -40.28 -1.99 8.89
CA GLY A 13 -40.09 -2.13 7.44
C GLY A 13 -38.92 -1.28 6.93
N ALA A 14 -38.79 -0.05 7.41
CA ALA A 14 -37.68 0.83 7.03
C ALA A 14 -36.32 0.28 7.48
N ILE A 15 -36.23 -0.27 8.70
CA ILE A 15 -34.99 -0.88 9.21
C ILE A 15 -34.61 -2.10 8.37
N VAL A 16 -35.55 -3.02 8.13
CA VAL A 16 -35.29 -4.23 7.33
C VAL A 16 -34.91 -3.87 5.89
N GLY A 17 -35.59 -2.91 5.29
CA GLY A 17 -35.27 -2.42 3.94
C GLY A 17 -33.87 -1.80 3.86
N ALA A 18 -33.49 -0.97 4.84
CA ALA A 18 -32.16 -0.37 4.88
C ALA A 18 -31.05 -1.41 5.00
N VAL A 19 -31.24 -2.45 5.83
CA VAL A 19 -30.30 -3.57 5.97
C VAL A 19 -30.20 -4.39 4.68
N ALA A 20 -31.33 -4.66 4.02
CA ALA A 20 -31.32 -5.41 2.77
C ALA A 20 -30.58 -4.65 1.65
N ILE A 21 -30.84 -3.34 1.50
CA ILE A 21 -30.18 -2.50 0.49
C ILE A 21 -28.68 -2.40 0.76
N SER A 22 -28.27 -2.21 2.02
CA SER A 22 -26.85 -2.13 2.35
C SER A 22 -26.13 -3.45 2.04
N ILE A 23 -26.66 -4.60 2.44
CA ILE A 23 -26.04 -5.90 2.12
C ILE A 23 -25.86 -6.07 0.60
N LEU A 24 -26.89 -5.78 -0.20
CA LEU A 24 -26.82 -5.92 -1.64
C LEU A 24 -25.84 -4.91 -2.27
N GLY A 25 -25.87 -3.66 -1.80
CA GLY A 25 -24.98 -2.59 -2.25
C GLY A 25 -23.51 -2.90 -1.98
N PHE A 26 -23.17 -3.30 -0.75
CA PHE A 26 -21.79 -3.58 -0.34
C PHE A 26 -21.28 -4.94 -0.85
N THR A 27 -22.14 -5.94 -1.10
CA THR A 27 -21.70 -7.27 -1.56
C THR A 27 -21.59 -7.37 -3.08
N TRP A 28 -22.58 -6.86 -3.82
CA TRP A 28 -22.65 -7.00 -5.28
C TRP A 28 -22.67 -5.66 -6.02
N GLY A 29 -23.25 -4.62 -5.42
CA GLY A 29 -23.35 -3.29 -6.04
C GLY A 29 -22.05 -2.51 -6.08
N GLY A 30 -20.96 -3.01 -5.47
CA GLY A 30 -19.67 -2.33 -5.40
C GLY A 30 -19.73 -1.03 -4.60
N TRP A 31 -20.72 -0.87 -3.71
CA TRP A 31 -20.75 0.28 -2.81
C TRP A 31 -19.55 0.19 -1.88
N THR A 32 -18.76 1.26 -1.86
CA THR A 32 -17.69 1.46 -0.90
C THR A 32 -17.91 2.83 -0.26
N THR A 33 -17.50 3.01 1.00
CA THR A 33 -17.52 4.34 1.60
C THR A 33 -16.36 5.16 1.07
N SER A 34 -16.51 6.49 1.03
CA SER A 34 -15.46 7.40 0.54
C SER A 34 -14.11 7.16 1.23
N SER A 35 -14.11 6.85 2.53
CA SER A 35 -12.89 6.54 3.28
C SER A 35 -12.17 5.29 2.77
N ASN A 36 -12.91 4.20 2.49
CA ASN A 36 -12.35 2.97 1.95
C ASN A 36 -11.89 3.16 0.50
N ALA A 37 -12.60 3.99 -0.28
CA ALA A 37 -12.19 4.34 -1.64
C ALA A 37 -10.88 5.13 -1.66
N GLU A 38 -10.70 6.06 -0.72
CA GLU A 38 -9.49 6.87 -0.58
C GLU A 38 -8.30 6.03 -0.09
N GLU A 39 -8.51 5.16 0.89
CA GLU A 39 -7.50 4.20 1.37
C GLU A 39 -7.08 3.21 0.27
N MET A 40 -8.04 2.72 -0.51
CA MET A 40 -7.78 1.90 -1.69
C MET A 40 -6.98 2.70 -2.74
N ALA A 41 -7.36 3.94 -3.04
CA ALA A 41 -6.62 4.77 -4.00
C ALA A 41 -5.18 5.06 -3.55
N GLN A 42 -4.96 5.34 -2.26
CA GLN A 42 -3.62 5.56 -1.70
C GLN A 42 -2.77 4.29 -1.77
N SER A 43 -3.31 3.14 -1.33
CA SER A 43 -2.58 1.86 -1.41
C SER A 43 -2.23 1.44 -2.84
N PHE A 44 -3.12 1.68 -3.81
CA PHE A 44 -2.81 1.44 -5.23
C PHE A 44 -1.74 2.40 -5.74
N ALA A 45 -1.83 3.69 -5.40
CA ALA A 45 -0.83 4.67 -5.79
C ALA A 45 0.55 4.34 -5.20
N ASP A 46 0.63 3.98 -3.92
CA ASP A 46 1.89 3.61 -3.26
C ASP A 46 2.48 2.33 -3.89
N GLY A 47 1.65 1.33 -4.19
CA GLY A 47 2.09 0.08 -4.83
C GLY A 47 2.57 0.24 -6.28
N GLU A 48 1.92 1.07 -7.10
CA GLU A 48 2.37 1.33 -8.47
C GLU A 48 3.59 2.25 -8.52
N VAL A 49 3.65 3.27 -7.66
CA VAL A 49 4.77 4.21 -7.59
C VAL A 49 6.04 3.47 -7.13
N THR A 50 5.94 2.60 -6.13
CA THR A 50 7.07 1.78 -5.68
C THR A 50 7.62 0.88 -6.78
N MET A 51 6.75 0.19 -7.53
CA MET A 51 7.16 -0.63 -8.68
C MET A 51 7.80 0.21 -9.80
N ALA A 52 7.26 1.39 -10.09
CA ALA A 52 7.81 2.30 -11.09
C ALA A 52 9.16 2.92 -10.67
N MET A 53 9.43 3.03 -9.37
CA MET A 53 10.71 3.54 -8.84
C MET A 53 11.79 2.46 -8.63
N VAL A 54 11.48 1.17 -8.76
CA VAL A 54 12.50 0.11 -8.79
C VAL A 54 13.64 0.41 -9.79
N PRO A 55 13.39 0.76 -11.06
CA PRO A 55 14.47 1.10 -11.99
C PRO A 55 15.32 2.29 -11.53
N VAL A 56 14.72 3.30 -10.86
CA VAL A 56 15.47 4.43 -10.30
C VAL A 56 16.41 3.96 -9.19
N CYS A 57 15.95 3.07 -8.31
CA CYS A 57 16.80 2.48 -7.28
C CYS A 57 17.97 1.68 -7.88
N MET A 58 17.72 0.95 -8.97
CA MET A 58 18.76 0.19 -9.68
C MET A 58 19.80 1.11 -10.31
N ASP A 59 19.38 2.21 -10.93
CA ASP A 59 20.28 3.23 -11.49
C ASP A 59 21.14 3.89 -10.40
N LEU A 60 20.53 4.24 -9.26
CA LEU A 60 21.26 4.77 -8.10
C LEU A 60 22.28 3.76 -7.56
N SER A 61 21.89 2.50 -7.46
CA SER A 61 22.80 1.42 -7.06
C SER A 61 23.95 1.24 -8.05
N ALA A 62 23.68 1.31 -9.36
CA ALA A 62 24.69 1.18 -10.40
C ALA A 62 25.67 2.35 -10.43
N ALA A 63 25.23 3.56 -10.08
CA ALA A 63 26.06 4.75 -9.96
C ALA A 63 26.89 4.78 -8.66
N ASP A 64 26.57 3.93 -7.67
CA ASP A 64 27.24 3.91 -6.37
C ASP A 64 28.58 3.15 -6.43
N PRO A 65 29.72 3.81 -6.14
CA PRO A 65 31.03 3.15 -6.13
C PRO A 65 31.17 2.11 -5.01
N GLU A 66 30.38 2.22 -3.95
CA GLU A 66 30.36 1.31 -2.80
C GLU A 66 29.25 0.25 -2.91
N ARG A 67 28.63 0.10 -4.08
CA ARG A 67 27.54 -0.84 -4.34
C ARG A 67 27.79 -2.24 -3.77
N LEU A 68 28.95 -2.82 -4.05
CA LEU A 68 29.28 -4.19 -3.61
C LEU A 68 29.36 -4.31 -2.08
N THR A 69 29.97 -3.33 -1.43
CA THR A 69 30.11 -3.29 0.04
C THR A 69 28.75 -3.13 0.71
N LYS A 70 27.94 -2.18 0.22
CA LYS A 70 26.59 -1.93 0.75
C LYS A 70 25.67 -3.14 0.53
N LEU A 71 25.70 -3.75 -0.67
CA LEU A 71 24.93 -4.96 -0.95
C LEU A 71 25.36 -6.15 -0.08
N ALA A 72 26.64 -6.31 0.21
CA ALA A 72 27.09 -7.34 1.14
C ALA A 72 26.48 -7.15 2.53
N THR A 73 26.50 -5.92 3.06
CA THR A 73 25.86 -5.58 4.35
C THR A 73 24.36 -5.85 4.34
N VAL A 74 23.68 -5.52 3.25
CA VAL A 74 22.24 -5.78 3.09
C VAL A 74 21.94 -7.28 3.05
N ARG A 75 22.75 -8.06 2.34
CA ARG A 75 22.56 -9.52 2.24
C ARG A 75 22.78 -10.23 3.57
N ASP A 76 23.72 -9.74 4.36
CA ASP A 76 23.98 -10.25 5.72
C ASP A 76 22.82 -9.94 6.69
N ALA A 77 22.04 -8.90 6.41
CA ALA A 77 20.86 -8.58 7.21
C ALA A 77 19.69 -9.54 6.93
N THR A 78 18.94 -9.87 7.99
CA THR A 78 17.83 -10.82 7.96
C THR A 78 16.50 -10.19 8.36
N GLY A 79 15.40 -10.68 7.77
CA GLY A 79 14.04 -10.22 8.03
C GLY A 79 13.89 -8.70 7.88
N TYR A 80 13.28 -8.07 8.90
CA TYR A 80 13.07 -6.61 8.94
C TYR A 80 14.37 -5.79 8.87
N GLY A 81 15.50 -6.36 9.32
CA GLY A 81 16.80 -5.70 9.25
C GLY A 81 17.30 -5.47 7.83
N ARG A 82 16.85 -6.28 6.87
CA ARG A 82 17.27 -6.19 5.47
C ARG A 82 16.71 -4.96 4.77
N SER A 83 15.40 -4.72 4.91
CA SER A 83 14.77 -3.53 4.36
C SER A 83 15.34 -2.27 5.01
N LYS A 84 15.62 -2.29 6.32
CA LYS A 84 16.33 -1.21 7.01
C LYS A 84 17.73 -0.97 6.43
N ALA A 85 18.54 -2.02 6.28
CA ALA A 85 19.88 -1.91 5.70
C ALA A 85 19.83 -1.37 4.26
N MET A 86 18.82 -1.74 3.47
CA MET A 86 18.60 -1.16 2.14
C MET A 86 18.24 0.32 2.20
N MET A 87 17.35 0.72 3.10
CA MET A 87 17.02 2.13 3.29
C MET A 87 18.25 2.94 3.70
N ASP A 88 19.12 2.38 4.54
CA ASP A 88 20.37 3.02 4.98
C ASP A 88 21.39 3.20 3.83
N THR A 89 21.24 2.49 2.70
CA THR A 89 22.05 2.74 1.48
C THR A 89 21.70 4.06 0.78
N GLY A 90 20.49 4.56 1.01
CA GLY A 90 19.90 5.72 0.33
C GLY A 90 19.23 5.41 -1.01
N TRP A 91 19.39 4.21 -1.58
CA TRP A 91 18.85 3.88 -2.92
C TRP A 91 17.33 3.74 -2.96
N ALA A 92 16.71 3.46 -1.81
CA ALA A 92 15.26 3.31 -1.68
C ALA A 92 14.54 4.63 -1.35
N THR A 93 15.07 5.77 -1.77
CA THR A 93 14.44 7.09 -1.55
C THR A 93 13.79 7.56 -2.84
N LEU A 94 12.48 7.83 -2.80
CA LEU A 94 11.74 8.35 -3.95
C LEU A 94 12.26 9.77 -4.31
N PRO A 95 12.37 10.13 -5.60
CA PRO A 95 12.71 11.48 -6.00
C PRO A 95 11.74 12.51 -5.40
N GLY A 96 12.24 13.44 -4.58
CA GLY A 96 11.44 14.45 -3.89
C GLY A 96 10.88 14.02 -2.53
N ALA A 97 11.19 12.82 -2.05
CA ALA A 97 10.90 12.40 -0.68
C ALA A 97 12.10 12.64 0.25
N ASP A 98 11.81 13.04 1.48
CA ASP A 98 12.83 13.27 2.53
C ASP A 98 13.21 11.98 3.28
N ALA A 99 12.41 10.91 3.12
CA ALA A 99 12.59 9.65 3.83
C ALA A 99 12.60 8.46 2.84
N PRO A 100 13.40 7.42 3.15
CA PRO A 100 13.41 6.20 2.34
C PRO A 100 12.14 5.38 2.54
N ASP A 101 11.70 4.74 1.46
CA ASP A 101 10.51 3.91 1.39
C ASP A 101 10.86 2.42 1.59
N ARG A 102 10.10 1.77 2.46
CA ARG A 102 10.37 0.39 2.89
C ARG A 102 9.99 -0.63 1.82
N ASP A 103 8.91 -0.39 1.11
CA ASP A 103 8.38 -1.30 0.10
C ASP A 103 9.25 -1.21 -1.16
N LEU A 104 9.70 -0.01 -1.51
CA LEU A 104 10.74 0.22 -2.52
C LEU A 104 12.05 -0.47 -2.14
N ALA A 105 12.48 -0.40 -0.88
CA ALA A 105 13.71 -1.05 -0.41
C ALA A 105 13.66 -2.58 -0.61
N GLU A 106 12.51 -3.20 -0.34
CA GLU A 106 12.31 -4.64 -0.54
C GLU A 106 12.23 -5.02 -2.02
N ALA A 107 11.47 -4.25 -2.82
CA ALA A 107 11.34 -4.47 -4.25
C ALA A 107 12.68 -4.28 -4.99
N CYS A 108 13.43 -3.24 -4.64
CA CYS A 108 14.74 -2.97 -5.22
C CYS A 108 15.77 -4.05 -4.87
N PHE A 109 15.82 -4.49 -3.62
CA PHE A 109 16.70 -5.61 -3.24
C PHE A 109 16.41 -6.86 -4.08
N LYS A 110 15.13 -7.20 -4.26
CA LYS A 110 14.73 -8.33 -5.10
C LYS A 110 15.15 -8.15 -6.56
N GLY A 111 15.00 -6.94 -7.12
CA GLY A 111 15.48 -6.63 -8.47
C GLY A 111 17.00 -6.83 -8.62
N LEU A 112 17.78 -6.35 -7.63
CA LEU A 112 19.24 -6.49 -7.62
C LEU A 112 19.71 -7.95 -7.46
N GLU A 113 18.96 -8.79 -6.74
CA GLU A 113 19.27 -10.23 -6.65
C GLU A 113 18.98 -10.97 -7.97
N LEU A 114 17.94 -10.56 -8.69
CA LEU A 114 17.61 -11.12 -10.00
C LEU A 114 18.67 -10.76 -11.05
N ASP A 115 19.17 -9.52 -11.05
CA ASP A 115 20.26 -9.07 -11.93
C ASP A 115 21.60 -9.75 -11.66
N ALA A 116 21.81 -10.22 -10.43
CA ALA A 116 23.05 -10.89 -10.02
C ALA A 116 23.06 -12.40 -10.32
N SER A 117 21.92 -12.95 -10.78
CA SER A 117 21.73 -14.37 -11.13
C SER A 117 21.99 -14.63 -12.61
#